data_AF-A0A9J6C343-F1
#
_entry.id   AF-A0A9J6C343-F1
#
_cell.length_a   1.000
_cell.length_b   1.000
_cell.length_c   1.000
_cell.angle_alpha   90.00
_cell.angle_beta   90.00
_cell.angle_gamma   90.00
#
_symmetry.space_group_name_H-M   'P 1'
#
loop_
_entity.id
_entity.type
_entity.pdbx_description
1 polymer ?
#
loop_
_entity_poly.entity_id
_entity_poly.type
_entity_poly.pdbx_seq_one_letter_code
_entity_poly.pdbx_strand_id
1 'polypeptide(L)'
;MKRKRESVLEDQEVQKKSKVDENLEPNREEIFNFDIKAFRKKLKKESNNFFDDLKFFVNNAEKSPQLISDFLELGGRPLEIVEAISKNEQNNDVLSNLFQMLQYVSSKIITDDQQKGDSILQGLKFLVTKHSNTITKMLSSTKPSDKKVALKILAICVSTNRELGVDILKNIKVFTKTKNKEDLSEIFKVTKQQEQIRAAFFEFIISFLYNDADAVLRKRLLQNRILFELLLQDLHKDNSQSSSTWTFI
;
A
#
# COMPACT_ATOMS: atom_id res chain seq x y z
N MET A 1 -17.33 -21.85 76.41
CA MET A 1 -18.68 -22.42 76.18
C MET A 1 -18.91 -22.63 74.67
N LYS A 2 -19.85 -23.53 74.32
CA LYS A 2 -20.66 -23.65 73.09
C LYS A 2 -20.27 -22.88 71.79
N ARG A 3 -20.13 -23.67 70.70
CA ARG A 3 -20.80 -23.60 69.35
C ARG A 3 -20.58 -22.32 68.48
N LYS A 4 -20.14 -22.33 67.21
CA LYS A 4 -20.25 -23.21 66.00
C LYS A 4 -21.47 -22.90 65.09
N ARG A 5 -21.22 -22.71 63.77
CA ARG A 5 -22.16 -22.60 62.60
C ARG A 5 -22.84 -21.23 62.42
N GLU A 6 -23.39 -20.78 61.27
CA GLU A 6 -23.26 -20.93 59.77
C GLU A 6 -24.39 -20.03 59.15
N SER A 7 -24.43 -19.47 57.93
CA SER A 7 -23.49 -19.17 56.81
C SER A 7 -24.25 -18.41 55.66
N VAL A 8 -23.64 -18.21 54.47
CA VAL A 8 -24.23 -17.85 53.13
C VAL A 8 -24.42 -16.35 52.78
N LEU A 9 -24.47 -16.07 51.46
CA LEU A 9 -24.69 -14.81 50.69
C LEU A 9 -23.42 -13.92 50.56
N GLU A 10 -22.75 -13.91 49.39
CA GLU A 10 -23.00 -13.11 48.16
C GLU A 10 -22.48 -11.65 48.32
N ASP A 11 -21.70 -11.08 47.40
CA ASP A 11 -21.68 -11.27 45.93
C ASP A 11 -20.28 -11.40 45.28
N GLN A 12 -20.24 -11.65 43.96
CA GLN A 12 -19.00 -11.82 43.16
C GLN A 12 -18.64 -10.56 42.33
N GLU A 13 -17.55 -9.86 42.66
CA GLU A 13 -16.94 -8.87 41.75
C GLU A 13 -15.46 -9.17 41.46
N VAL A 14 -15.22 -10.12 40.55
CA VAL A 14 -13.92 -10.29 39.87
C VAL A 14 -14.18 -10.51 38.38
N GLN A 15 -13.35 -9.89 37.54
CA GLN A 15 -13.33 -9.96 36.06
C GLN A 15 -14.41 -9.16 35.31
N LYS A 16 -14.03 -7.93 34.90
CA LYS A 16 -14.37 -7.40 33.58
C LYS A 16 -13.27 -6.52 33.01
N LYS A 17 -12.07 -7.10 32.84
CA LYS A 17 -11.06 -6.57 31.90
C LYS A 17 -11.53 -6.86 30.47
N SER A 18 -12.46 -6.06 29.98
CA SER A 18 -12.89 -6.11 28.58
C SER A 18 -11.68 -5.86 27.70
N LYS A 19 -11.34 -6.82 26.83
CA LYS A 19 -10.50 -6.55 25.68
C LYS A 19 -11.27 -5.58 24.79
N VAL A 20 -10.64 -4.47 24.39
CA VAL A 20 -11.16 -3.64 23.32
C VAL A 20 -10.68 -4.27 22.02
N ASP A 21 -11.60 -4.83 21.23
CA ASP A 21 -11.27 -5.30 19.88
C ASP A 21 -11.04 -4.10 18.97
N GLU A 22 -9.90 -4.08 18.27
CA GLU A 22 -9.54 -3.04 17.27
C GLU A 22 -10.32 -3.21 15.94
N ASN A 23 -11.63 -3.45 16.04
CA ASN A 23 -12.57 -3.59 14.93
C ASN A 23 -13.84 -2.75 15.16
N LEU A 24 -13.66 -1.49 15.56
CA LEU A 24 -14.71 -0.49 15.43
C LEU A 24 -15.01 -0.29 13.93
N GLU A 25 -16.26 -0.49 13.53
CA GLU A 25 -16.73 0.04 12.25
C GLU A 25 -16.52 1.56 12.24
N PRO A 26 -16.10 2.17 11.11
CA PRO A 26 -15.90 3.60 11.06
C PRO A 26 -17.24 4.30 11.29
N ASN A 27 -17.27 5.24 12.22
CA ASN A 27 -18.47 6.01 12.51
C ASN A 27 -18.90 6.76 11.24
N ARG A 28 -20.05 6.40 10.67
CA ARG A 28 -20.51 6.93 9.37
C ARG A 28 -20.73 8.44 9.41
N GLU A 29 -21.05 8.98 10.60
CA GLU A 29 -21.19 10.41 10.85
C GLU A 29 -19.87 11.17 10.70
N GLU A 30 -18.73 10.57 11.08
CA GLU A 30 -17.41 11.19 10.92
C GLU A 30 -16.98 11.23 9.46
N ILE A 31 -17.27 10.17 8.69
CA ILE A 31 -17.01 10.14 7.24
C ILE A 31 -17.80 11.25 6.52
N PHE A 32 -19.07 11.43 6.88
CA PHE A 32 -19.94 12.43 6.26
C PHE A 32 -19.51 13.88 6.56
N ASN A 33 -18.86 14.11 7.71
CA ASN A 33 -18.42 15.45 8.15
C ASN A 33 -16.99 15.82 7.70
N PHE A 34 -16.31 14.99 6.90
CA PHE A 34 -14.93 15.24 6.49
C PHE A 34 -14.83 16.25 5.33
N ASP A 35 -14.43 17.50 5.61
CA ASP A 35 -14.24 18.54 4.58
C ASP A 35 -13.00 18.26 3.70
N ILE A 36 -13.19 17.51 2.62
CA ILE A 36 -12.19 17.22 1.58
C ILE A 36 -11.65 18.51 0.93
N LYS A 37 -12.44 19.58 0.86
CA LYS A 37 -12.04 20.89 0.30
C LYS A 37 -11.13 21.66 1.27
N ALA A 38 -11.27 21.47 2.58
CA ALA A 38 -10.29 21.93 3.57
C ALA A 38 -9.03 21.04 3.57
N PHE A 39 -9.18 19.71 3.60
CA PHE A 39 -8.08 18.76 3.55
C PHE A 39 -7.15 19.03 2.35
N ARG A 40 -7.70 19.19 1.14
CA ARG A 40 -6.91 19.52 -0.06
C ARG A 40 -6.22 20.88 0.00
N LYS A 41 -6.79 21.88 0.68
CA LYS A 41 -6.08 23.15 0.95
C LYS A 41 -4.90 22.92 1.88
N LYS A 42 -5.06 22.14 2.95
CA LYS A 42 -3.96 21.77 3.88
C LYS A 42 -2.84 21.01 3.17
N LEU A 43 -3.19 19.99 2.37
CA LEU A 43 -2.28 19.16 1.58
C LEU A 43 -1.35 19.99 0.68
N LYS A 44 -1.87 21.06 0.07
CA LYS A 44 -1.07 22.02 -0.74
C LYS A 44 -0.22 22.98 0.10
N LYS A 45 -0.77 23.44 1.23
CA LYS A 45 -0.27 24.61 2.00
C LYS A 45 0.62 24.29 3.20
N GLU A 46 1.16 23.07 3.32
CA GLU A 46 2.19 22.74 4.33
C GLU A 46 1.77 23.00 5.79
N SER A 47 0.46 22.93 6.09
CA SER A 47 -0.01 23.08 7.47
C SER A 47 0.32 21.84 8.30
N ASN A 48 1.03 21.98 9.43
CA ASN A 48 1.41 20.87 10.32
C ASN A 48 0.24 19.90 10.64
N ASN A 49 -0.99 20.42 10.73
CA ASN A 49 -2.19 19.66 11.10
C ASN A 49 -2.91 19.03 9.86
N PHE A 50 -2.18 18.65 8.81
CA PHE A 50 -2.72 17.89 7.67
C PHE A 50 -2.59 16.37 7.85
N PHE A 51 -1.71 15.90 8.74
CA PHE A 51 -1.40 14.48 8.86
C PHE A 51 -2.57 13.65 9.43
N ASP A 52 -3.35 14.20 10.36
CA ASP A 52 -4.49 13.47 10.92
C ASP A 52 -5.67 13.43 9.94
N ASP A 53 -5.92 14.49 9.17
CA ASP A 53 -6.82 14.45 8.00
C ASP A 53 -6.38 13.39 6.98
N LEU A 54 -5.07 13.27 6.72
CA LEU A 54 -4.51 12.30 5.79
C LEU A 54 -4.70 10.86 6.30
N LYS A 55 -4.43 10.59 7.58
CA LYS A 55 -4.75 9.29 8.20
C LYS A 55 -6.23 8.98 8.11
N PHE A 56 -7.09 9.96 8.40
CA PHE A 56 -8.55 9.81 8.32
C PHE A 56 -8.98 9.45 6.89
N PHE A 57 -8.45 10.15 5.88
CA PHE A 57 -8.70 9.82 4.48
C PHE A 57 -8.25 8.39 4.15
N VAL A 58 -7.01 8.01 4.49
CA VAL A 58 -6.45 6.69 4.16
C VAL A 58 -7.19 5.55 4.86
N ASN A 59 -7.54 5.71 6.14
CA ASN A 59 -8.24 4.68 6.91
C ASN A 59 -9.70 4.46 6.46
N ASN A 60 -10.32 5.46 5.83
CA ASN A 60 -11.72 5.40 5.40
C ASN A 60 -11.90 5.21 3.89
N ALA A 61 -10.94 5.61 3.04
CA ALA A 61 -11.07 5.54 1.57
C ALA A 61 -11.23 4.11 1.02
N GLU A 62 -10.68 3.10 1.69
CA GLU A 62 -10.90 1.68 1.33
C GLU A 62 -12.32 1.19 1.67
N LYS A 63 -12.94 1.77 2.71
CA LYS A 63 -14.29 1.43 3.21
C LYS A 63 -15.38 2.31 2.58
N SER A 64 -15.03 3.51 2.14
CA SER A 64 -15.90 4.50 1.52
C SER A 64 -15.24 5.03 0.23
N PRO A 65 -15.46 4.37 -0.92
CA PRO A 65 -14.93 4.81 -2.21
C PRO A 65 -15.38 6.23 -2.61
N GLN A 66 -16.48 6.72 -2.04
CA GLN A 66 -16.99 8.07 -2.27
C GLN A 66 -15.98 9.15 -1.87
N LEU A 67 -15.20 8.96 -0.79
CA LEU A 67 -14.14 9.90 -0.40
C LEU A 67 -13.11 10.12 -1.53
N ILE A 68 -12.86 9.08 -2.34
CA ILE A 68 -11.96 9.16 -3.50
C ILE A 68 -12.66 9.86 -4.67
N SER A 69 -13.94 9.56 -4.91
CA SER A 69 -14.77 10.26 -5.92
C SER A 69 -14.84 11.76 -5.64
N ASP A 70 -15.23 12.16 -4.43
CA ASP A 70 -15.34 13.56 -3.99
C ASP A 70 -14.00 14.32 -4.12
N PHE A 71 -12.89 13.67 -3.77
CA PHE A 71 -11.54 14.22 -3.97
C PHE A 71 -11.26 14.50 -5.44
N LEU A 72 -11.63 13.59 -6.34
CA LEU A 72 -11.45 13.72 -7.79
C LEU A 72 -12.41 14.75 -8.41
N GLU A 73 -13.68 14.78 -8.01
CA GLU A 73 -14.72 15.70 -8.49
C GLU A 73 -14.41 17.16 -8.13
N LEU A 74 -13.86 17.40 -6.93
CA LEU A 74 -13.32 18.72 -6.56
C LEU A 74 -12.06 19.11 -7.37
N GLY A 75 -11.59 18.25 -8.27
CA GLY A 75 -10.40 18.46 -9.11
C GLY A 75 -9.09 18.03 -8.46
N GLY A 76 -9.11 17.01 -7.61
CA GLY A 76 -7.92 16.35 -7.06
C GLY A 76 -7.16 15.56 -8.13
N ARG A 77 -5.83 15.47 -8.00
CA ARG A 77 -4.97 14.81 -9.01
C ARG A 77 -3.83 14.03 -8.33
N PRO A 78 -3.35 12.92 -8.93
CA PRO A 78 -2.15 12.22 -8.45
C PRO A 78 -0.93 13.14 -8.24
N LEU A 79 -0.70 14.11 -9.13
CA LEU A 79 0.39 15.09 -9.01
C LEU A 79 0.37 15.88 -7.70
N GLU A 80 -0.80 16.28 -7.21
CA GLU A 80 -0.99 17.03 -5.95
C GLU A 80 -0.52 16.22 -4.72
N ILE A 81 -0.62 14.89 -4.79
CA ILE A 81 -0.16 13.97 -3.75
C ILE A 81 1.34 13.73 -3.86
N VAL A 82 1.88 13.68 -5.10
CA VAL A 82 3.33 13.56 -5.33
C VAL A 82 4.08 14.83 -4.93
N GLU A 83 3.51 16.02 -5.16
CA GLU A 83 4.04 17.29 -4.63
C GLU A 83 4.07 17.30 -3.09
N ALA A 84 3.09 16.70 -2.42
CA ALA A 84 3.12 16.50 -0.98
C ALA A 84 4.21 15.49 -0.55
N ILE A 85 4.47 14.44 -1.35
CA ILE A 85 5.59 13.50 -1.13
C ILE A 85 6.93 14.25 -1.22
N SER A 86 7.12 15.10 -2.23
CA SER A 86 8.34 15.92 -2.41
C SER A 86 8.68 16.76 -1.17
N LYS A 87 7.66 17.24 -0.45
CA LYS A 87 7.79 18.09 0.75
C LYS A 87 8.01 17.29 2.04
N ASN A 88 7.68 16.00 2.05
CA ASN A 88 7.64 15.17 3.26
C ASN A 88 8.64 14.01 3.26
N GLU A 89 9.64 14.00 2.37
CA GLU A 89 10.59 12.88 2.16
C GLU A 89 11.33 12.37 3.42
N GLN A 90 11.38 13.16 4.50
CA GLN A 90 11.99 12.75 5.76
C GLN A 90 11.04 11.98 6.69
N ASN A 91 9.73 12.24 6.65
CA ASN A 91 8.75 11.65 7.57
C ASN A 91 8.13 10.38 6.96
N ASN A 92 8.63 9.21 7.38
CA ASN A 92 8.19 7.90 6.87
C ASN A 92 6.68 7.65 7.06
N ASP A 93 6.09 8.11 8.16
CA ASP A 93 4.70 7.79 8.48
C ASP A 93 3.73 8.66 7.66
N VAL A 94 4.11 9.92 7.39
CA VAL A 94 3.43 10.76 6.40
C VAL A 94 3.62 10.18 4.99
N LEU A 95 4.83 9.76 4.61
CA LEU A 95 5.10 9.14 3.31
C LEU A 95 4.25 7.89 3.06
N SER A 96 4.15 6.98 4.03
CA SER A 96 3.38 5.74 3.89
C SER A 96 1.91 6.03 3.61
N ASN A 97 1.31 6.97 4.34
CA ASN A 97 -0.06 7.43 4.10
C ASN A 97 -0.20 8.17 2.75
N LEU A 98 0.75 9.02 2.34
CA LEU A 98 0.72 9.69 1.03
C LEU A 98 0.83 8.70 -0.14
N PHE A 99 1.67 7.67 -0.03
CA PHE A 99 1.75 6.58 -1.02
C PHE A 99 0.44 5.78 -1.07
N GLN A 100 -0.23 5.55 0.07
CA GLN A 100 -1.50 4.81 0.12
C GLN A 100 -2.66 5.64 -0.45
N MET A 101 -2.69 6.94 -0.16
CA MET A 101 -3.60 7.89 -0.80
C MET A 101 -3.38 7.93 -2.32
N LEU A 102 -2.13 8.02 -2.78
CA LEU A 102 -1.77 8.00 -4.20
C LEU A 102 -2.20 6.68 -4.88
N GLN A 103 -2.10 5.55 -4.16
CA GLN A 103 -2.53 4.25 -4.67
C GLN A 103 -4.04 4.25 -4.90
N TYR A 104 -4.84 4.59 -3.89
CA TYR A 104 -6.29 4.63 -4.00
C TYR A 104 -6.77 5.58 -5.10
N VAL A 105 -6.23 6.80 -5.14
CA VAL A 105 -6.59 7.81 -6.15
C VAL A 105 -6.20 7.36 -7.56
N SER A 106 -5.02 6.77 -7.75
CA SER A 106 -4.58 6.30 -9.07
C SER A 106 -5.37 5.07 -9.53
N SER A 107 -5.59 4.08 -8.67
CA SER A 107 -6.43 2.92 -8.98
C SER A 107 -7.87 3.33 -9.33
N LYS A 108 -8.47 4.27 -8.60
CA LYS A 108 -9.83 4.76 -8.87
C LYS A 108 -9.94 5.38 -10.26
N ILE A 109 -8.97 6.22 -10.67
CA ILE A 109 -8.97 6.79 -12.02
C ILE A 109 -8.79 5.70 -13.10
N ILE A 110 -7.89 4.73 -12.90
CA ILE A 110 -7.65 3.65 -13.87
C ILE A 110 -8.90 2.79 -14.10
N THR A 111 -9.66 2.49 -13.05
CA THR A 111 -10.89 1.69 -13.13
C THR A 111 -12.06 2.47 -13.72
N ASP A 112 -12.26 3.72 -13.31
CA ASP A 112 -13.49 4.48 -13.61
C ASP A 112 -13.37 5.38 -14.85
N ASP A 113 -12.19 5.94 -15.15
CA ASP A 113 -12.04 7.03 -16.13
C ASP A 113 -10.69 7.00 -16.86
N GLN A 114 -10.64 6.22 -17.93
CA GLN A 114 -9.49 6.15 -18.83
C GLN A 114 -9.16 7.49 -19.53
N GLN A 115 -10.12 8.43 -19.64
CA GLN A 115 -9.87 9.74 -20.27
C GLN A 115 -9.04 10.66 -19.37
N LYS A 116 -9.02 10.40 -18.05
CA LYS A 116 -8.11 11.08 -17.10
C LYS A 116 -6.69 10.47 -17.06
N GLY A 117 -6.34 9.57 -17.98
CA GLY A 117 -5.03 8.91 -18.08
C GLY A 117 -3.82 9.85 -17.96
N ASP A 118 -3.84 11.00 -18.64
CA ASP A 118 -2.76 12.00 -18.59
C ASP A 118 -2.53 12.58 -17.18
N SER A 119 -3.59 12.72 -16.38
CA SER A 119 -3.51 13.22 -14.99
C SER A 119 -2.79 12.24 -14.07
N ILE A 120 -2.98 10.93 -14.30
CA ILE A 120 -2.19 9.88 -13.64
C ILE A 120 -0.76 9.91 -14.15
N LEU A 121 -0.57 9.88 -15.46
CA LEU A 121 0.74 9.78 -16.11
C LEU A 121 1.70 10.90 -15.68
N GLN A 122 1.22 12.14 -15.60
CA GLN A 122 2.03 13.27 -15.11
C GLN A 122 2.51 13.06 -13.67
N GLY A 123 1.60 12.66 -12.76
CA GLY A 123 1.95 12.40 -11.36
C GLY A 123 2.94 11.24 -11.20
N LEU A 124 2.67 10.11 -11.85
CA LEU A 124 3.53 8.92 -11.76
C LEU A 124 4.89 9.13 -12.44
N LYS A 125 4.94 9.86 -13.56
CA LYS A 125 6.22 10.24 -14.21
C LYS A 125 7.03 11.18 -13.33
N PHE A 126 6.40 12.12 -12.63
CA PHE A 126 7.07 12.97 -11.65
C PHE A 126 7.62 12.13 -10.46
N LEU A 127 6.82 11.21 -9.91
CA LEU A 127 7.25 10.30 -8.84
C LEU A 127 8.46 9.44 -9.24
N VAL A 128 8.39 8.74 -10.38
CA VAL A 128 9.46 7.83 -10.84
C VAL A 128 10.74 8.59 -11.21
N THR A 129 10.64 9.80 -11.79
CA THR A 129 11.81 10.56 -12.24
C THR A 129 12.47 11.43 -11.17
N LYS A 130 11.72 11.93 -10.17
CA LYS A 130 12.26 12.79 -9.10
C LYS A 130 12.41 12.07 -7.75
N HIS A 131 11.52 11.14 -7.43
CA HIS A 131 11.39 10.55 -6.10
C HIS A 131 11.78 9.06 -6.07
N SER A 132 12.60 8.58 -7.01
CA SER A 132 13.13 7.20 -7.07
C SER A 132 13.93 6.79 -5.83
N ASN A 133 14.61 7.74 -5.17
CA ASN A 133 15.25 7.54 -3.86
C ASN A 133 14.21 7.28 -2.76
N THR A 134 13.07 7.97 -2.79
CA THR A 134 11.98 7.82 -1.81
C THR A 134 11.21 6.53 -2.04
N ILE A 135 10.98 6.11 -3.29
CA ILE A 135 10.49 4.75 -3.58
C ILE A 135 11.49 3.69 -3.06
N THR A 136 12.80 3.90 -3.27
CA THR A 136 13.85 3.02 -2.72
C THR A 136 13.79 2.96 -1.19
N LYS A 137 13.60 4.10 -0.51
CA LYS A 137 13.44 4.21 0.95
C LYS A 137 12.25 3.38 1.46
N MET A 138 11.11 3.42 0.75
CA MET A 138 9.91 2.66 1.08
C MET A 138 10.10 1.14 0.86
N LEU A 139 10.72 0.73 -0.24
CA LEU A 139 11.04 -0.69 -0.50
C LEU A 139 12.04 -1.27 0.51
N SER A 140 12.99 -0.46 0.98
CA SER A 140 13.97 -0.83 2.02
C SER A 140 13.48 -0.55 3.45
N SER A 141 12.24 -0.12 3.66
CA SER A 141 11.68 0.11 5.00
C SER A 141 11.57 -1.20 5.79
N THR A 142 11.69 -1.13 7.11
CA THR A 142 11.41 -2.27 8.00
C THR A 142 9.91 -2.56 8.14
N LYS A 143 9.04 -1.58 7.84
CA LYS A 143 7.58 -1.74 7.95
C LYS A 143 7.01 -2.48 6.73
N PRO A 144 6.24 -3.58 6.91
CA PRO A 144 5.65 -4.31 5.79
C PRO A 144 4.67 -3.50 4.93
N SER A 145 3.96 -2.55 5.54
CA SER A 145 3.06 -1.58 4.87
C SER A 145 3.76 -0.83 3.74
N ASP A 146 4.95 -0.30 4.04
CA ASP A 146 5.69 0.63 3.19
C ASP A 146 6.19 -0.09 1.93
N LYS A 147 6.65 -1.33 2.09
CA LYS A 147 7.01 -2.22 0.98
C LYS A 147 5.80 -2.53 0.11
N LYS A 148 4.69 -2.95 0.72
CA LYS A 148 3.43 -3.34 0.03
C LYS A 148 2.89 -2.18 -0.80
N VAL A 149 2.81 -0.97 -0.24
CA VAL A 149 2.26 0.20 -0.94
C VAL A 149 3.19 0.70 -2.04
N ALA A 150 4.51 0.69 -1.83
CA ALA A 150 5.47 1.03 -2.87
C ALA A 150 5.40 0.06 -4.07
N LEU A 151 5.25 -1.25 -3.83
CA LEU A 151 5.07 -2.24 -4.88
C LEU A 151 3.76 -2.04 -5.66
N LYS A 152 2.64 -1.75 -4.97
CA LYS A 152 1.37 -1.44 -5.65
C LYS A 152 1.44 -0.16 -6.49
N ILE A 153 2.09 0.90 -6.00
CA ILE A 153 2.37 2.11 -6.80
C ILE A 153 3.22 1.77 -8.03
N LEU A 154 4.21 0.89 -7.92
CA LEU A 154 5.02 0.47 -9.05
C LEU A 154 4.24 -0.38 -10.07
N ALA A 155 3.35 -1.28 -9.61
CA ALA A 155 2.43 -2.03 -10.47
C ALA A 155 1.52 -1.09 -11.28
N ILE A 156 0.94 -0.10 -10.58
CA ILE A 156 0.14 0.98 -11.18
C ILE A 156 0.94 1.77 -12.23
N CYS A 157 2.19 2.15 -11.94
CA CYS A 157 3.06 2.84 -12.92
C CYS A 157 3.28 2.01 -14.19
N VAL A 158 3.65 0.73 -14.05
CA VAL A 158 3.93 -0.18 -15.19
C VAL A 158 2.67 -0.43 -16.02
N SER A 159 1.52 -0.54 -15.35
CA SER A 159 0.20 -0.71 -15.99
C SER A 159 -0.27 0.57 -16.70
N THR A 160 0.05 1.74 -16.16
CA THR A 160 -0.32 3.05 -16.75
C THR A 160 0.48 3.35 -18.01
N ASN A 161 1.80 3.14 -18.02
CA ASN A 161 2.63 3.48 -19.17
C ASN A 161 3.95 2.71 -19.25
N ARG A 162 4.26 2.20 -20.44
CA ARG A 162 5.50 1.49 -20.82
C ARG A 162 6.79 2.23 -20.44
N GLU A 163 6.85 3.56 -20.63
CA GLU A 163 8.03 4.37 -20.29
C GLU A 163 8.30 4.33 -18.78
N LEU A 164 7.26 4.36 -17.95
CA LEU A 164 7.41 4.28 -16.49
C LEU A 164 8.01 2.92 -16.08
N GLY A 165 7.57 1.83 -16.70
CA GLY A 165 8.18 0.51 -16.48
C GLY A 165 9.66 0.45 -16.91
N VAL A 166 9.99 1.08 -18.03
CA VAL A 166 11.39 1.22 -18.49
C VAL A 166 12.22 2.04 -17.50
N ASP A 167 11.69 3.14 -16.98
CA ASP A 167 12.41 4.04 -16.07
C ASP A 167 12.49 3.49 -14.63
N ILE A 168 11.51 2.73 -14.18
CA ILE A 168 11.56 1.94 -12.93
C ILE A 168 12.77 1.00 -12.95
N LEU A 169 12.95 0.24 -14.03
CA LEU A 169 14.06 -0.70 -14.21
C LEU A 169 15.42 -0.02 -14.49
N LYS A 170 15.48 1.31 -14.66
CA LYS A 170 16.73 2.09 -14.83
C LYS A 170 17.11 2.93 -13.61
N ASN A 171 16.12 3.47 -12.89
CA ASN A 171 16.30 4.59 -11.96
C ASN A 171 16.13 4.18 -10.49
N ILE A 172 15.44 3.08 -10.20
CA ILE A 172 15.25 2.59 -8.83
C ILE A 172 16.42 1.66 -8.46
N LYS A 173 17.13 2.00 -7.38
CA LYS A 173 18.40 1.35 -7.00
C LYS A 173 18.25 -0.15 -6.79
N VAL A 174 17.14 -0.55 -6.16
CA VAL A 174 16.73 -1.94 -5.87
C VAL A 174 16.70 -2.84 -7.12
N PHE A 175 16.38 -2.29 -8.30
CA PHE A 175 16.28 -3.08 -9.53
C PHE A 175 17.50 -2.97 -10.45
N THR A 176 18.47 -2.11 -10.11
CA THR A 176 19.51 -1.65 -11.05
C THR A 176 20.95 -1.92 -10.58
N LYS A 177 21.22 -1.84 -9.28
CA LYS A 177 22.58 -2.02 -8.72
C LYS A 177 22.76 -3.31 -7.92
N THR A 178 21.66 -3.98 -7.62
CA THR A 178 21.59 -5.10 -6.68
C THR A 178 22.10 -6.39 -7.31
N LYS A 179 23.43 -6.55 -7.37
CA LYS A 179 24.10 -7.77 -7.84
C LYS A 179 23.95 -8.93 -6.86
N ASN A 180 23.72 -8.63 -5.58
CA ASN A 180 23.57 -9.63 -4.53
C ASN A 180 22.09 -10.01 -4.37
N LYS A 181 21.80 -11.31 -4.40
CA LYS A 181 20.45 -11.85 -4.13
C LYS A 181 19.99 -11.53 -2.70
N GLU A 182 20.94 -11.34 -1.79
CA GLU A 182 20.73 -11.09 -0.36
C GLU A 182 19.97 -9.79 -0.10
N ASP A 183 20.43 -8.64 -0.63
CA ASP A 183 19.78 -7.33 -0.45
C ASP A 183 18.32 -7.32 -0.95
N LEU A 184 18.07 -7.98 -2.10
CA LEU A 184 16.72 -8.15 -2.63
C LEU A 184 15.91 -9.14 -1.78
N SER A 185 16.53 -10.20 -1.24
CA SER A 185 15.86 -11.09 -0.29
C SER A 185 15.51 -10.38 1.03
N GLU A 186 16.25 -9.36 1.47
CA GLU A 186 15.87 -8.55 2.64
C GLU A 186 14.56 -7.79 2.40
N ILE A 187 14.34 -7.34 1.16
CA ILE A 187 13.10 -6.72 0.71
C ILE A 187 11.99 -7.78 0.64
N PHE A 188 12.26 -8.93 0.00
CA PHE A 188 11.29 -9.98 -0.35
C PHE A 188 11.38 -11.28 0.48
N LYS A 189 11.83 -11.21 1.74
CA LYS A 189 11.91 -12.37 2.67
C LYS A 189 10.52 -12.96 2.94
N VAL A 190 10.46 -14.14 3.57
CA VAL A 190 9.20 -14.85 3.79
C VAL A 190 8.91 -15.05 5.28
N THR A 191 7.89 -14.33 5.75
CA THR A 191 7.22 -14.42 7.06
C THR A 191 5.72 -14.15 6.84
N LYS A 192 4.83 -14.43 7.81
CA LYS A 192 3.37 -14.34 7.58
C LYS A 192 2.86 -12.98 7.09
N GLN A 193 3.43 -11.86 7.54
CA GLN A 193 3.05 -10.52 7.04
C GLN A 193 3.55 -10.24 5.62
N GLN A 194 4.45 -11.07 5.09
CA GLN A 194 5.04 -10.91 3.76
C GLN A 194 4.26 -11.64 2.66
N GLU A 195 3.20 -12.41 2.97
CA GLU A 195 2.26 -12.93 1.94
C GLU A 195 1.62 -11.78 1.14
N GLN A 196 1.21 -10.69 1.81
CA GLN A 196 0.66 -9.51 1.14
C GLN A 196 1.71 -8.69 0.36
N ILE A 197 2.98 -8.74 0.78
CA ILE A 197 4.11 -8.13 0.04
C ILE A 197 4.44 -8.98 -1.20
N ARG A 198 4.46 -10.31 -1.04
CA ARG A 198 4.67 -11.28 -2.13
C ARG A 198 3.57 -11.16 -3.17
N ALA A 199 2.30 -11.02 -2.75
CA ALA A 199 1.19 -10.71 -3.65
C ALA A 199 1.38 -9.38 -4.40
N ALA A 200 1.76 -8.29 -3.71
CA ALA A 200 2.06 -7.00 -4.35
C ALA A 200 3.30 -7.06 -5.28
N PHE A 201 4.27 -7.93 -5.00
CA PHE A 201 5.42 -8.19 -5.87
C PHE A 201 5.02 -9.00 -7.12
N PHE A 202 4.16 -10.03 -6.97
CA PHE A 202 3.54 -10.72 -8.10
C PHE A 202 2.73 -9.74 -8.97
N GLU A 203 1.90 -8.89 -8.38
CA GLU A 203 1.13 -7.83 -9.07
C GLU A 203 2.05 -6.88 -9.87
N PHE A 204 3.15 -6.43 -9.26
CA PHE A 204 4.19 -5.62 -9.91
C PHE A 204 4.87 -6.34 -11.09
N ILE A 205 5.27 -7.61 -10.91
CA ILE A 205 5.95 -8.37 -11.96
C ILE A 205 4.99 -8.73 -13.11
N ILE A 206 3.75 -9.13 -12.80
CA ILE A 206 2.71 -9.45 -13.78
C ILE A 206 2.33 -8.20 -14.61
N SER A 207 2.35 -7.00 -14.02
CA SER A 207 2.09 -5.74 -14.74
C SER A 207 3.02 -5.55 -15.95
N PHE A 208 4.28 -5.99 -15.88
CA PHE A 208 5.21 -5.93 -17.03
C PHE A 208 4.91 -7.00 -18.09
N LEU A 209 4.32 -8.13 -17.70
CA LEU A 209 4.04 -9.26 -18.58
C LEU A 209 2.74 -9.04 -19.36
N TYR A 210 1.71 -8.54 -18.68
CA TYR A 210 0.37 -8.26 -19.24
C TYR A 210 0.34 -7.00 -20.13
N ASN A 211 1.34 -6.12 -20.05
CA ASN A 211 1.46 -4.97 -20.94
C ASN A 211 1.94 -5.43 -22.34
N ASP A 212 0.99 -5.93 -23.16
CA ASP A 212 1.23 -6.58 -24.46
C ASP A 212 2.20 -5.83 -25.37
N ALA A 213 2.15 -4.50 -25.35
CA ALA A 213 2.81 -3.59 -26.29
C ALA A 213 4.35 -3.53 -26.23
N ASP A 214 5.05 -4.28 -25.36
CA ASP A 214 6.52 -4.28 -25.37
C ASP A 214 7.28 -5.59 -25.03
N ALA A 215 7.75 -6.26 -26.08
CA ALA A 215 8.74 -7.33 -25.98
C ALA A 215 10.12 -6.89 -25.44
N VAL A 216 10.52 -5.62 -25.59
CA VAL A 216 11.80 -5.07 -25.09
C VAL A 216 11.76 -4.89 -23.57
N LEU A 217 10.66 -4.37 -23.02
CA LEU A 217 10.43 -4.27 -21.58
C LEU A 217 10.34 -5.66 -20.94
N ARG A 218 9.56 -6.59 -21.54
CA ARG A 218 9.55 -8.00 -21.12
C ARG A 218 10.95 -8.62 -21.15
N LYS A 219 11.74 -8.39 -22.22
CA LYS A 219 13.14 -8.85 -22.31
C LYS A 219 14.04 -8.25 -21.23
N ARG A 220 13.93 -6.95 -20.92
CA ARG A 220 14.69 -6.30 -19.84
C ARG A 220 14.35 -6.85 -18.46
N LEU A 221 13.06 -7.14 -18.21
CA LEU A 221 12.63 -7.79 -16.98
C LEU A 221 13.23 -9.21 -16.89
N LEU A 222 13.11 -10.01 -17.95
CA LEU A 222 13.65 -11.39 -18.03
C LEU A 222 15.18 -11.43 -17.92
N GLN A 223 15.89 -10.39 -18.35
CA GLN A 223 17.33 -10.24 -18.13
C GLN A 223 17.68 -9.99 -16.65
N ASN A 224 16.74 -9.49 -15.83
CA ASN A 224 16.93 -9.34 -14.38
C ASN A 224 16.59 -10.65 -13.64
N ARG A 225 17.42 -11.67 -13.87
CA ARG A 225 17.28 -13.04 -13.35
C ARG A 225 16.97 -13.10 -11.85
N ILE A 226 17.52 -12.21 -11.04
CA ILE A 226 17.34 -12.22 -9.58
C ILE A 226 15.87 -11.97 -9.19
N LEU A 227 15.15 -11.10 -9.92
CA LEU A 227 13.72 -10.87 -9.68
C LEU A 227 12.89 -12.13 -9.94
N PHE A 228 13.22 -12.90 -10.98
CA PHE A 228 12.56 -14.18 -11.27
C PHE A 228 12.94 -15.28 -10.27
N GLU A 229 14.19 -15.32 -9.80
CA GLU A 229 14.57 -16.26 -8.73
C GLU A 229 13.86 -15.99 -7.40
N LEU A 230 13.44 -14.74 -7.13
CA LEU A 230 12.65 -14.37 -5.96
C LEU A 230 11.14 -14.59 -6.17
N LEU A 231 10.65 -14.38 -7.40
CA LEU A 231 9.28 -14.71 -7.80
C LEU A 231 8.99 -16.21 -7.67
N LEU A 232 9.95 -17.04 -8.09
CA LEU A 232 9.88 -18.50 -8.01
C LEU A 232 10.32 -19.04 -6.64
N GLN A 233 10.85 -18.20 -5.75
CA GLN A 233 11.18 -18.61 -4.40
C GLN A 233 9.89 -19.00 -3.65
N ASP A 234 9.96 -20.12 -2.93
CA ASP A 234 8.86 -20.69 -2.15
C ASP A 234 7.58 -21.07 -2.93
N LEU A 235 7.61 -21.10 -4.27
CA LEU A 235 6.50 -21.60 -5.10
C LEU A 235 6.09 -23.05 -4.73
N HIS A 236 7.05 -23.84 -4.22
CA HIS A 236 6.81 -25.20 -3.71
C HIS A 236 6.03 -25.25 -2.38
N LYS A 237 6.02 -24.17 -1.58
CA LYS A 237 5.29 -24.12 -0.29
C LYS A 237 3.80 -23.89 -0.51
N ASP A 238 3.42 -23.15 -1.55
CA ASP A 238 2.03 -22.88 -1.90
C ASP A 238 1.27 -24.20 -2.14
N ASN A 239 1.87 -25.12 -2.91
CA ASN A 239 1.34 -26.48 -3.14
C ASN A 239 1.18 -27.33 -1.86
N SER A 240 1.91 -27.03 -0.78
CA SER A 240 1.83 -27.79 0.49
C SER A 240 0.70 -27.37 1.42
N GLN A 241 -0.04 -26.30 1.10
CA GLN A 241 -1.28 -25.94 1.79
C GLN A 241 -2.53 -26.41 1.02
N SER A 242 -2.44 -26.59 -0.30
CA SER A 242 -3.55 -27.10 -1.13
C SER A 242 -3.85 -28.60 -0.96
N SER A 243 -3.07 -29.34 -0.19
CA SER A 243 -3.23 -30.79 -0.01
C SER A 243 -4.21 -31.20 1.12
N SER A 244 -4.96 -30.25 1.71
CA SER A 244 -5.85 -30.53 2.85
C SER A 244 -7.19 -29.79 2.80
N THR A 245 -8.01 -30.03 1.76
CA THR A 245 -9.49 -30.18 1.83
C THR A 245 -10.10 -30.39 0.44
N TRP A 246 -10.22 -31.64 0.00
CA TRP A 246 -11.15 -32.06 -1.06
C TRP A 246 -12.03 -33.19 -0.55
N THR A 247 -12.90 -32.86 0.40
CA THR A 247 -14.00 -33.75 0.81
C THR A 247 -15.15 -33.52 -0.16
N PHE A 248 -15.40 -34.48 -1.05
CA PHE A 248 -16.59 -34.44 -1.90
C PHE A 248 -17.87 -34.61 -1.07
N ILE A 249 -18.92 -33.91 -1.50
CA ILE A 249 -20.34 -34.15 -1.17
C ILE A 249 -21.00 -34.60 -2.47
#